data_AF-A0A3M1XUF7-F1
#
_entry.id   AF-A0A3M1XUF7-F1
#
_cell.length_a   1.000
_cell.length_b   1.000
_cell.length_c   1.000
_cell.angle_alpha   90.00
_cell.angle_beta   90.00
_cell.angle_gamma   90.00
#
_symmetry.space_group_name_H-M   'P 1'
#
loop_
_entity.id
_entity.type
_entity.pdbx_description
1 polymer ?
#
loop_
_entity_poly.entity_id
_entity_poly.type
_entity_poly.pdbx_seq_one_letter_code
_entity_poly.pdbx_strand_id
1 'polypeptide(L)'
;MKTFFLCCLALAFVWWPLQAQTEKQLIRRGLDRLQAREFEGAEADFSYVLQLNPRNGAAYFNRGFARLQLENYPGAVQDFSLSIDINPANPDAYYFRGRAKVGLEDYLGGMMDFNIAIRGEGREARYYRARAEAKSGLEDFRGAIQDLDKAIELTKGRDMDLVFDRAKAYISLRYFDQAIANLDIVVNERPMDPNAYNFRASVKLQAGDLDGACLDWSKAGELGDANAYTLIRKHCNN
;
A
#
# COMPACT_ATOMS: atom_id res chain seq x y z
N MET A 1 50.47 -39.38 -53.88
CA MET A 1 49.06 -38.92 -53.91
C MET A 1 48.36 -39.45 -52.67
N LYS A 2 47.56 -38.60 -52.00
CA LYS A 2 46.85 -38.77 -50.70
C LYS A 2 47.70 -38.40 -49.48
N THR A 3 47.84 -37.12 -49.10
CA THR A 3 46.88 -36.23 -48.37
C THR A 3 46.16 -36.92 -47.21
N PHE A 4 46.47 -36.51 -45.96
CA PHE A 4 45.60 -35.65 -45.14
C PHE A 4 46.32 -35.23 -43.84
N PHE A 5 46.56 -33.93 -43.73
CA PHE A 5 46.75 -33.15 -42.50
C PHE A 5 45.40 -33.04 -41.78
N LEU A 6 45.35 -33.10 -40.44
CA LEU A 6 44.46 -32.29 -39.57
C LEU A 6 44.73 -32.72 -38.11
N CYS A 7 45.70 -32.08 -37.46
CA CYS A 7 45.56 -30.83 -36.70
C CYS A 7 44.68 -30.99 -35.46
N CYS A 8 45.35 -31.21 -34.32
CA CYS A 8 44.78 -31.12 -32.98
C CYS A 8 44.33 -29.67 -32.72
N LEU A 9 43.03 -29.40 -32.83
CA LEU A 9 42.45 -28.18 -32.27
C LEU A 9 42.07 -28.45 -30.82
N ALA A 10 42.94 -27.96 -29.95
CA ALA A 10 42.73 -27.89 -28.52
C ALA A 10 41.37 -27.25 -28.22
N LEU A 11 40.69 -27.84 -27.25
CA LEU A 11 39.51 -27.35 -26.58
C LEU A 11 39.77 -25.93 -26.07
N ALA A 12 39.40 -24.91 -26.85
CA ALA A 12 39.02 -23.63 -26.28
C ALA A 12 37.65 -23.84 -25.62
N PHE A 13 37.65 -24.48 -24.44
CA PHE A 13 36.65 -24.16 -23.44
C PHE A 13 36.80 -22.66 -23.24
N VAL A 14 35.91 -21.91 -23.87
CA VAL A 14 35.65 -20.52 -23.52
C VAL A 14 35.18 -20.61 -22.08
N TRP A 15 36.15 -20.51 -21.19
CA TRP A 15 36.01 -20.12 -19.80
C TRP A 15 35.56 -18.66 -19.87
N TRP A 16 34.35 -18.45 -20.36
CA TRP A 16 33.63 -17.23 -20.07
C TRP A 16 33.48 -17.31 -18.56
N PRO A 17 34.04 -16.37 -17.78
CA PRO A 17 33.63 -16.32 -16.40
C PRO A 17 32.12 -16.10 -16.49
N LEU A 18 31.35 -17.09 -16.04
CA LEU A 18 30.01 -16.85 -15.55
C LEU A 18 30.23 -15.72 -14.54
N GLN A 19 29.98 -14.48 -14.95
CA GLN A 19 30.33 -13.32 -14.14
C GLN A 19 29.51 -13.46 -12.88
N ALA A 20 30.15 -13.95 -11.81
CA ALA A 20 29.55 -14.02 -10.49
C ALA A 20 29.15 -12.58 -10.19
N GLN A 21 27.85 -12.33 -10.18
CA GLN A 21 27.36 -10.98 -9.95
C GLN A 21 27.79 -10.59 -8.54
N THR A 22 28.50 -9.47 -8.43
CA THR A 22 28.92 -8.97 -7.12
C THR A 22 27.69 -8.60 -6.30
N GLU A 23 27.79 -8.69 -4.97
CA GLU A 23 26.70 -8.28 -4.05
C GLU A 23 26.15 -6.89 -4.43
N LYS A 24 27.04 -5.94 -4.72
CA LYS A 24 26.68 -4.57 -5.13
C LYS A 24 25.90 -4.51 -6.44
N GLN A 25 26.25 -5.32 -7.43
CA GLN A 25 25.52 -5.39 -8.71
C GLN A 25 24.11 -5.98 -8.52
N LEU A 26 23.99 -7.01 -7.70
CA LEU A 26 22.70 -7.62 -7.36
C LEU A 26 21.79 -6.64 -6.60
N ILE A 27 22.34 -5.91 -5.62
CA ILE A 27 21.59 -4.87 -4.90
C ILE A 27 21.07 -3.83 -5.88
N ARG A 28 21.92 -3.32 -6.78
CA ARG A 28 21.51 -2.31 -7.76
C ARG A 28 20.41 -2.83 -8.68
N ARG A 29 20.58 -4.04 -9.26
CA ARG A 29 19.56 -4.65 -10.11
C ARG A 29 18.25 -4.89 -9.35
N GLY A 30 18.32 -5.36 -8.11
CA GLY A 30 17.14 -5.57 -7.27
C GLY A 30 16.38 -4.26 -7.00
N LEU A 31 17.09 -3.16 -6.75
CA LEU A 31 16.47 -1.83 -6.59
C LEU A 31 15.85 -1.31 -7.89
N ASP A 32 16.54 -1.47 -9.02
CA ASP A 32 16.01 -1.08 -10.34
C ASP A 32 14.73 -1.87 -10.67
N ARG A 33 14.70 -3.17 -10.33
CA ARG A 33 13.52 -4.03 -10.46
C ARG A 33 12.37 -3.62 -9.56
N LEU A 34 12.64 -3.23 -8.30
CA LEU A 34 11.60 -2.67 -7.42
C LEU A 34 10.97 -1.42 -8.04
N GLN A 35 11.77 -0.53 -8.61
CA GLN A 35 11.28 0.67 -9.29
C GLN A 35 10.47 0.33 -10.55
N ALA A 36 10.88 -0.70 -11.30
CA ALA A 36 10.16 -1.23 -12.45
C ALA A 36 8.92 -2.08 -12.07
N ARG A 37 8.66 -2.29 -10.77
CA ARG A 37 7.59 -3.16 -10.24
C ARG A 37 7.74 -4.65 -10.62
N GLU A 38 8.97 -5.07 -10.92
CA GLU A 38 9.33 -6.47 -11.19
C GLU A 38 9.67 -7.19 -9.87
N PHE A 39 8.65 -7.44 -9.05
CA PHE A 39 8.84 -7.83 -7.65
C PHE A 39 9.42 -9.24 -7.47
N GLU A 40 9.07 -10.21 -8.31
CA GLU A 40 9.64 -11.56 -8.27
C GLU A 40 11.14 -11.55 -8.59
N GLY A 41 11.53 -10.75 -9.58
CA GLY A 41 12.93 -10.57 -9.95
C GLY A 41 13.72 -9.85 -8.84
N ALA A 42 13.12 -8.86 -8.19
CA ALA A 42 13.72 -8.19 -7.04
C ALA A 42 13.88 -9.16 -5.85
N GLU A 43 12.88 -9.97 -5.55
CA GLU A 43 12.95 -10.99 -4.50
C GLU A 43 14.10 -11.98 -4.74
N ALA A 44 14.26 -12.45 -5.98
CA ALA A 44 15.34 -13.37 -6.35
C ALA A 44 16.72 -12.73 -6.15
N ASP A 45 16.89 -11.47 -6.56
CA ASP A 45 18.15 -10.74 -6.42
C ASP A 45 18.53 -10.53 -4.95
N PHE A 46 17.59 -10.05 -4.13
CA PHE A 46 17.85 -9.86 -2.70
C PHE A 46 18.03 -11.17 -1.96
N SER A 47 17.38 -12.26 -2.40
CA SER A 47 17.65 -13.59 -1.85
C SER A 47 19.09 -14.04 -2.12
N TYR A 48 19.63 -13.76 -3.30
CA TYR A 48 21.03 -14.03 -3.60
C TYR A 48 21.97 -13.14 -2.78
N VAL A 49 21.66 -11.85 -2.62
CA VAL A 49 22.41 -10.94 -1.73
C VAL A 49 22.48 -11.50 -0.31
N LEU A 50 21.38 -12.04 0.20
CA LEU A 50 21.31 -12.62 1.54
C LEU A 50 22.04 -13.97 1.67
N GLN A 51 22.23 -14.71 0.56
CA GLN A 51 23.13 -15.87 0.55
C GLN A 51 24.61 -15.43 0.66
N LEU A 52 24.98 -14.33 0.01
CA LEU A 52 26.34 -13.78 0.07
C LEU A 52 26.62 -13.11 1.43
N ASN A 53 25.64 -12.37 1.95
CA ASN A 53 25.76 -11.60 3.19
C ASN A 53 24.46 -11.70 4.02
N PRO A 54 24.36 -12.68 4.92
CA PRO A 54 23.19 -12.88 5.77
C PRO A 54 22.96 -11.76 6.81
N ARG A 55 23.88 -10.80 6.97
CA ARG A 55 23.73 -9.67 7.90
C ARG A 55 23.32 -8.37 7.19
N ASN A 56 22.92 -8.46 5.93
CA ASN A 56 22.49 -7.29 5.17
C ASN A 56 21.03 -6.92 5.48
N GLY A 57 20.83 -6.08 6.51
CA GLY A 57 19.51 -5.62 6.95
C GLY A 57 18.72 -4.86 5.87
N ALA A 58 19.40 -4.17 4.95
CA ALA A 58 18.76 -3.49 3.83
C ALA A 58 18.26 -4.48 2.76
N ALA A 59 18.97 -5.58 2.51
CA ALA A 59 18.51 -6.62 1.60
C ALA A 59 17.27 -7.35 2.16
N TYR A 60 17.22 -7.62 3.47
CA TYR A 60 16.00 -8.10 4.12
C TYR A 60 14.84 -7.10 3.96
N PHE A 61 15.07 -5.82 4.23
CA PHE A 61 14.04 -4.79 4.05
C PHE A 61 13.48 -4.77 2.62
N ASN A 62 14.35 -4.72 1.61
CA ASN A 62 13.93 -4.63 0.21
C ASN A 62 13.28 -5.92 -0.29
N ARG A 63 13.73 -7.09 0.18
CA ARG A 63 13.05 -8.36 -0.12
C ARG A 63 11.68 -8.44 0.54
N GLY A 64 11.57 -8.01 1.80
CA GLY A 64 10.30 -7.90 2.50
C GLY A 64 9.32 -6.97 1.78
N PHE A 65 9.82 -5.85 1.24
CA PHE A 65 9.02 -4.95 0.41
C PHE A 65 8.55 -5.61 -0.88
N ALA A 66 9.42 -6.32 -1.61
CA ALA A 66 9.02 -7.09 -2.79
C ALA A 66 7.92 -8.11 -2.46
N ARG A 67 8.10 -8.88 -1.38
CA ARG A 67 7.12 -9.87 -0.90
C ARG A 67 5.79 -9.25 -0.50
N LEU A 68 5.82 -8.07 0.13
CA LEU A 68 4.61 -7.33 0.47
C LEU A 68 3.82 -6.95 -0.80
N GLN A 69 4.50 -6.51 -1.86
CA GLN A 69 3.86 -6.20 -3.15
C GLN A 69 3.32 -7.44 -3.88
N LEU A 70 3.92 -8.61 -3.62
CA LEU A 70 3.46 -9.92 -4.08
C LEU A 70 2.39 -10.55 -3.18
N GLU A 71 1.88 -9.81 -2.19
CA GLU A 71 0.92 -10.30 -1.18
C GLU A 71 1.40 -11.52 -0.37
N ASN A 72 2.71 -11.81 -0.41
CA ASN A 72 3.35 -12.78 0.48
C ASN A 72 3.60 -12.13 1.85
N TYR A 73 2.51 -11.87 2.56
CA TYR A 73 2.55 -11.20 3.86
C TYR A 73 3.37 -11.97 4.91
N PRO A 74 3.29 -13.30 5.06
CA PRO A 74 4.11 -14.02 6.03
C PRO A 74 5.61 -13.87 5.76
N GLY A 75 6.03 -14.00 4.50
CA GLY A 75 7.43 -13.83 4.11
C GLY A 75 7.90 -12.38 4.28
N ALA A 76 7.04 -11.40 4.04
CA ALA A 76 7.33 -10.00 4.30
C ALA A 76 7.51 -9.72 5.80
N VAL A 77 6.63 -10.23 6.66
CA VAL A 77 6.76 -10.08 8.13
C VAL A 77 8.08 -10.67 8.64
N GLN A 78 8.47 -11.84 8.13
CA GLN A 78 9.74 -12.47 8.49
C GLN A 78 10.93 -11.58 8.10
N ASP A 79 10.97 -11.12 6.86
CA ASP A 79 12.06 -10.29 6.34
C ASP A 79 12.17 -8.94 7.05
N PHE A 80 11.03 -8.26 7.29
CA PHE A 80 11.06 -7.01 8.05
C PHE A 80 11.49 -7.22 9.50
N SER A 81 11.13 -8.35 10.12
CA SER A 81 11.60 -8.67 11.48
C SER A 81 13.12 -8.85 11.52
N LEU A 82 13.69 -9.58 10.56
CA LEU A 82 15.15 -9.72 10.44
C LEU A 82 15.85 -8.39 10.15
N SER A 83 15.23 -7.53 9.35
CA SER A 83 15.73 -6.16 9.11
C SER A 83 15.74 -5.33 10.39
N ILE A 84 14.68 -5.41 11.20
CA ILE A 84 14.55 -4.73 12.51
C ILE A 84 15.59 -5.26 13.51
N ASP A 85 15.81 -6.57 13.56
CA ASP A 85 16.82 -7.16 14.45
C ASP A 85 18.23 -6.65 14.15
N ILE A 86 18.53 -6.36 12.87
CA ILE A 86 19.81 -5.83 12.43
C ILE A 86 19.88 -4.29 12.61
N ASN A 87 18.81 -3.57 12.28
CA ASN A 87 18.72 -2.12 12.42
C ASN A 87 17.39 -1.71 13.08
N PRO A 88 17.34 -1.67 14.43
CA PRO A 88 16.10 -1.41 15.17
C PRO A 88 15.64 0.05 15.11
N ALA A 89 16.46 0.95 14.55
CA ALA A 89 16.16 2.38 14.46
C ALA A 89 15.43 2.78 13.17
N ASN A 90 15.17 1.84 12.25
CA ASN A 90 14.49 2.13 10.99
C ASN A 90 12.95 2.15 11.15
N PRO A 91 12.27 3.32 11.20
CA PRO A 91 10.82 3.38 11.36
C PRO A 91 10.07 2.73 10.17
N ASP A 92 10.64 2.75 8.97
CA ASP A 92 10.00 2.14 7.80
C ASP A 92 9.92 0.62 7.90
N ALA A 93 10.90 -0.03 8.56
CA ALA A 93 10.86 -1.47 8.75
C ALA A 93 9.67 -1.88 9.64
N TYR A 94 9.38 -1.11 10.69
CA TYR A 94 8.17 -1.32 11.50
C TYR A 94 6.91 -0.99 10.71
N TYR A 95 6.88 0.13 9.98
CA TYR A 95 5.73 0.50 9.16
C TYR A 95 5.37 -0.61 8.16
N PHE A 96 6.33 -1.10 7.37
CA PHE A 96 6.03 -2.13 6.39
C PHE A 96 5.76 -3.50 7.00
N ARG A 97 6.36 -3.84 8.15
CA ARG A 97 5.96 -5.03 8.93
C ARG A 97 4.51 -4.90 9.40
N GLY A 98 4.13 -3.74 9.91
CA GLY A 98 2.77 -3.45 10.34
C GLY A 98 1.77 -3.55 9.18
N ARG A 99 2.12 -3.04 8.00
CA ARG A 99 1.31 -3.20 6.77
C ARG A 99 1.15 -4.67 6.38
N ALA A 100 2.21 -5.46 6.46
CA ALA A 100 2.15 -6.89 6.19
C ALA A 100 1.25 -7.63 7.20
N LYS A 101 1.33 -7.28 8.49
CA LYS A 101 0.44 -7.82 9.53
C LYS A 101 -1.03 -7.44 9.32
N VAL A 102 -1.32 -6.20 8.93
CA VAL A 102 -2.68 -5.80 8.55
C VAL A 102 -3.19 -6.61 7.35
N GLY A 103 -2.33 -6.91 6.37
CA GLY A 103 -2.67 -7.82 5.26
C GLY A 103 -2.96 -9.27 5.70
N LEU A 104 -2.51 -9.66 6.89
CA LEU A 104 -2.84 -10.92 7.57
C LEU A 104 -4.02 -10.78 8.55
N GLU A 105 -4.71 -9.65 8.56
CA GLU A 105 -5.76 -9.30 9.53
C GLU A 105 -5.26 -9.25 11.00
N ASP A 106 -3.95 -9.26 11.23
CA ASP A 106 -3.33 -8.98 12.53
C ASP A 106 -3.28 -7.46 12.76
N TYR A 107 -4.47 -6.88 12.95
CA TYR A 107 -4.62 -5.44 13.16
C TYR A 107 -3.96 -4.96 14.46
N LEU A 108 -3.98 -5.78 15.52
CA LEU A 108 -3.35 -5.46 16.80
C LEU A 108 -1.83 -5.40 16.66
N GLY A 109 -1.21 -6.43 16.06
CA GLY A 109 0.21 -6.46 15.81
C GLY A 109 0.67 -5.37 14.83
N GLY A 110 -0.16 -5.05 13.83
CA GLY A 110 0.06 -3.91 12.94
C GLY A 110 0.06 -2.57 13.67
N MET A 111 -0.97 -2.32 14.51
CA MET A 111 -1.06 -1.12 15.33
C MET A 111 0.14 -0.95 16.26
N MET A 112 0.64 -2.03 16.87
CA MET A 112 1.84 -1.99 17.71
C MET A 112 3.08 -1.56 16.93
N ASP A 113 3.25 -2.05 15.70
CA ASP A 113 4.38 -1.65 14.85
C ASP A 113 4.26 -0.19 14.39
N PHE A 114 3.07 0.27 14.04
CA PHE A 114 2.84 1.68 13.69
C PHE A 114 3.11 2.62 14.86
N ASN A 115 2.81 2.22 16.10
CA ASN A 115 3.17 3.00 17.28
C ASN A 115 4.68 3.21 17.40
N ILE A 116 5.50 2.21 17.02
CA ILE A 116 6.95 2.33 17.03
C ILE A 116 7.40 3.26 15.89
N ALA A 117 6.88 3.06 14.67
CA ALA A 117 7.21 3.90 13.52
C ALA A 117 6.94 5.40 13.78
N ILE A 118 5.82 5.74 14.43
CA ILE A 118 5.45 7.12 14.79
C ILE A 118 6.43 7.76 15.80
N ARG A 119 7.03 6.97 16.70
CA ARG A 119 7.98 7.48 17.70
C ARG A 119 9.35 7.78 17.10
N GLY A 120 9.78 7.05 16.07
CA GLY A 120 11.13 7.10 15.50
C GLY A 120 11.41 8.29 14.57
N GLU A 121 10.97 9.50 14.92
CA GLU A 121 11.13 10.75 14.16
C GLU A 121 10.29 10.91 12.87
N GLY A 122 9.65 9.84 12.37
CA GLY A 122 8.78 9.90 11.20
C GLY A 122 7.41 10.52 11.51
N ARG A 123 7.32 11.86 11.48
CA ARG A 123 6.05 12.60 11.48
C ARG A 123 5.40 12.58 10.10
N GLU A 124 5.19 11.40 9.55
CA GLU A 124 4.63 11.25 8.22
C GLU A 124 3.17 10.86 8.31
N ALA A 125 2.34 11.48 7.46
CA ALA A 125 0.92 11.18 7.40
C ALA A 125 0.64 9.69 7.13
N ARG A 126 1.52 8.99 6.39
CA ARG A 126 1.36 7.56 6.07
C ARG A 126 1.34 6.66 7.30
N TYR A 127 2.10 6.99 8.35
CA TYR A 127 2.12 6.18 9.58
C TYR A 127 0.83 6.32 10.37
N TYR A 128 0.31 7.55 10.48
CA TYR A 128 -0.97 7.80 11.12
C TYR A 128 -2.13 7.17 10.33
N ARG A 129 -2.14 7.31 9.00
CA ARG A 129 -3.14 6.67 8.14
C ARG A 129 -3.16 5.15 8.33
N ALA A 130 -2.00 4.50 8.32
CA ALA A 130 -1.92 3.05 8.50
C ALA A 130 -2.34 2.61 9.92
N ARG A 131 -2.04 3.41 10.95
CA ARG A 131 -2.56 3.14 12.30
C ARG A 131 -4.07 3.32 12.37
N ALA A 132 -4.64 4.29 11.66
CA ALA A 132 -6.09 4.48 11.56
C ALA A 132 -6.78 3.30 10.88
N GLU A 133 -6.17 2.75 9.83
CA GLU A 133 -6.62 1.53 9.16
C GLU A 133 -6.65 0.34 10.15
N ALA A 134 -5.55 0.09 10.85
CA ALA A 134 -5.49 -0.97 11.86
C ALA A 134 -6.52 -0.78 12.99
N LYS A 135 -6.68 0.44 13.50
CA LYS A 135 -7.71 0.76 14.51
C LYS A 135 -9.12 0.54 13.98
N SER A 136 -9.38 0.87 12.71
CA SER A 136 -10.69 0.61 12.08
C SER A 136 -10.97 -0.89 11.99
N GLY A 137 -9.96 -1.71 11.68
CA GLY A 137 -10.06 -3.18 11.72
C GLY A 137 -10.29 -3.74 13.13
N LEU A 138 -9.89 -2.99 14.17
CA LEU A 138 -10.19 -3.28 15.58
C LEU A 138 -11.51 -2.63 16.06
N GLU A 139 -12.30 -2.06 15.16
CA GLU A 139 -13.53 -1.30 15.44
C GLU A 139 -13.34 -0.05 16.34
N ASP A 140 -12.10 0.38 16.58
CA ASP A 140 -11.76 1.65 17.23
C ASP A 140 -11.85 2.82 16.23
N PHE A 141 -13.07 3.08 15.75
CA PHE A 141 -13.31 4.14 14.76
C PHE A 141 -13.02 5.54 15.32
N ARG A 142 -13.20 5.75 16.63
CA ARG A 142 -12.87 7.03 17.28
C ARG A 142 -11.36 7.27 17.28
N GLY A 143 -10.58 6.25 17.64
CA GLY A 143 -9.13 6.33 17.57
C GLY A 143 -8.60 6.42 16.14
N ALA A 144 -9.31 5.84 15.16
CA ALA A 144 -8.99 5.99 13.74
C ALA A 144 -9.21 7.44 13.27
N ILE A 145 -10.31 8.09 13.65
CA ILE A 145 -10.57 9.50 13.35
C ILE A 145 -9.45 10.39 13.90
N GLN A 146 -9.00 10.18 15.14
CA GLN A 146 -7.90 10.95 15.74
C GLN A 146 -6.59 10.84 14.94
N ASP A 147 -6.29 9.65 14.44
CA ASP A 147 -5.09 9.44 13.61
C ASP A 147 -5.25 10.08 12.23
N LEU A 148 -6.45 10.01 11.63
CA LEU A 148 -6.74 10.66 10.36
C LEU A 148 -6.71 12.18 10.47
N ASP A 149 -7.20 12.76 11.57
CA ASP A 149 -7.07 14.19 11.87
C ASP A 149 -5.59 14.60 11.88
N LYS A 150 -4.74 13.80 12.53
CA LYS A 150 -3.31 14.08 12.55
C LYS A 150 -2.67 13.95 11.16
N ALA A 151 -3.06 12.94 10.39
CA ALA A 151 -2.57 12.75 9.04
C ALA A 151 -2.98 13.92 8.11
N ILE A 152 -4.23 14.39 8.21
CA ILE A 152 -4.77 15.54 7.46
C ILE A 152 -4.02 16.81 7.83
N GLU A 153 -3.76 17.05 9.11
CA GLU A 153 -2.95 18.18 9.58
C GLU A 153 -1.55 18.18 8.94
N LEU A 154 -0.88 17.02 8.93
CA LEU A 154 0.46 16.86 8.35
C LEU A 154 0.51 17.09 6.84
N THR A 155 -0.55 16.71 6.10
CA THR A 155 -0.65 16.99 4.66
C THR A 155 -1.19 18.37 4.34
N LYS A 156 -1.56 19.15 5.36
CA LYS A 156 -2.26 20.44 5.26
C LYS A 156 -3.60 20.33 4.51
N GLY A 157 -4.29 19.22 4.70
CA GLY A 157 -5.57 18.94 4.06
C GLY A 157 -5.50 18.74 2.55
N ARG A 158 -4.31 18.52 1.97
CA ARG A 158 -4.18 18.32 0.51
C ARG A 158 -4.41 16.89 0.05
N ASP A 159 -4.34 15.94 0.97
CA ASP A 159 -4.59 14.53 0.67
C ASP A 159 -6.06 14.19 0.95
N MET A 160 -6.86 14.22 -0.11
CA MET A 160 -8.30 13.92 -0.05
C MET A 160 -8.59 12.46 0.29
N ASP A 161 -7.64 11.53 0.12
CA ASP A 161 -7.86 10.15 0.51
C ASP A 161 -7.95 10.02 2.03
N LEU A 162 -7.23 10.87 2.78
CA LEU A 162 -7.35 10.93 4.24
C LEU A 162 -8.69 11.48 4.68
N VAL A 163 -9.20 12.51 3.99
CA VAL A 163 -10.53 13.09 4.25
C VAL A 163 -11.62 12.05 3.96
N PHE A 164 -11.46 11.30 2.86
CA PHE A 164 -12.35 10.21 2.49
C PHE A 164 -12.31 9.05 3.50
N ASP A 165 -11.12 8.62 3.93
CA ASP A 165 -10.96 7.58 4.96
C ASP A 165 -11.57 8.03 6.30
N ARG A 166 -11.49 9.33 6.64
CA ARG A 166 -12.16 9.89 7.82
C ARG A 166 -13.67 9.87 7.69
N ALA A 167 -14.22 10.14 6.50
CA ALA A 167 -15.64 9.98 6.23
C ALA A 167 -16.09 8.54 6.47
N LYS A 168 -15.33 7.53 6.01
CA LYS A 168 -15.62 6.11 6.29
C LYS A 168 -15.70 5.81 7.79
N ALA A 169 -14.75 6.33 8.56
CA ALA A 169 -14.76 6.13 10.01
C ALA A 169 -15.99 6.79 10.68
N TYR A 170 -16.43 7.96 10.21
CA TYR A 170 -17.68 8.59 10.66
C TYR A 170 -18.92 7.74 10.30
N ILE A 171 -18.95 7.14 9.11
CA ILE A 171 -20.05 6.25 8.69
C ILE A 171 -20.14 5.04 9.62
N SER A 172 -19.01 4.42 9.98
CA SER A 172 -18.98 3.29 10.93
C SER A 172 -19.56 3.65 12.31
N LEU A 173 -19.47 4.92 12.70
CA LEU A 173 -20.08 5.45 13.93
C LEU A 173 -21.52 5.96 13.75
N ARG A 174 -22.09 5.87 12.54
CA ARG A 174 -23.37 6.46 12.14
C ARG A 174 -23.44 7.99 12.32
N TYR A 175 -22.29 8.66 12.27
CA TYR A 175 -22.18 10.12 12.32
C TYR A 175 -22.33 10.68 10.91
N PHE A 176 -23.55 10.57 10.36
CA PHE A 176 -23.81 10.83 8.95
C PHE A 176 -23.58 12.29 8.54
N ASP A 177 -23.91 13.26 9.38
CA ASP A 177 -23.67 14.68 9.08
C ASP A 177 -22.18 14.98 8.88
N GLN A 178 -21.33 14.46 9.78
CA GLN A 178 -19.88 14.59 9.68
C GLN A 178 -19.32 13.84 8.47
N ALA A 179 -19.85 12.65 8.17
CA ALA A 179 -19.46 11.89 6.99
C ALA A 179 -19.79 12.67 5.69
N ILE A 180 -21.01 13.20 5.57
CA ILE A 180 -21.44 14.00 4.42
C ILE A 180 -20.58 15.25 4.29
N ALA A 181 -20.33 15.99 5.38
CA ALA A 181 -19.47 17.18 5.35
C ALA A 181 -18.04 16.88 4.87
N ASN A 182 -17.48 15.71 5.21
CA ASN A 182 -16.18 15.30 4.67
C ASN A 182 -16.27 14.94 3.17
N LEU A 183 -17.32 14.25 2.76
CA LEU A 183 -17.53 13.89 1.35
C LEU A 183 -17.83 15.12 0.48
N ASP A 184 -18.45 16.16 1.04
CA ASP A 184 -18.63 17.46 0.38
C ASP A 184 -17.28 18.07 -0.01
N ILE A 185 -16.31 18.05 0.90
CA ILE A 185 -14.94 18.49 0.62
C ILE A 185 -14.35 17.65 -0.52
N VAL A 186 -14.49 16.33 -0.46
CA VAL A 186 -13.92 15.42 -1.48
C VAL A 186 -14.52 15.68 -2.87
N VAL A 187 -15.84 15.80 -3.00
CA VAL A 187 -16.46 16.04 -4.32
C VAL A 187 -16.16 17.44 -4.86
N ASN A 188 -15.97 18.44 -3.99
CA ASN A 188 -15.63 19.79 -4.43
C ASN A 188 -14.20 19.85 -4.99
N GLU A 189 -13.26 19.11 -4.37
CA GLU A 189 -11.87 19.01 -4.83
C GLU A 189 -11.71 18.02 -6.00
N ARG A 190 -12.59 17.01 -6.11
CA ARG A 190 -12.60 15.99 -7.17
C ARG A 190 -13.95 15.98 -7.90
N PRO A 191 -14.32 17.06 -8.62
CA PRO A 191 -15.66 17.20 -9.21
C PRO A 191 -15.96 16.21 -10.35
N MET A 192 -14.92 15.53 -10.87
CA MET A 192 -15.02 14.54 -11.95
C MET A 192 -14.90 13.09 -11.45
N ASP A 193 -14.93 12.86 -10.13
CA ASP A 193 -14.86 11.51 -9.55
C ASP A 193 -16.27 10.95 -9.29
N PRO A 194 -16.84 10.08 -10.15
CA PRO A 194 -18.15 9.51 -9.94
C PRO A 194 -18.24 8.68 -8.65
N ASN A 195 -17.14 8.09 -8.18
CA ASN A 195 -17.13 7.28 -6.98
C ASN A 195 -17.39 8.12 -5.73
N ALA A 196 -16.86 9.34 -5.68
CA ALA A 196 -17.07 10.25 -4.57
C ALA A 196 -18.56 10.64 -4.42
N TYR A 197 -19.24 10.91 -5.54
CA TYR A 197 -20.69 11.16 -5.55
C TYR A 197 -21.49 9.93 -5.13
N ASN A 198 -21.18 8.76 -5.67
CA ASN A 198 -21.86 7.51 -5.28
C ASN A 198 -21.72 7.19 -3.80
N PHE A 199 -20.54 7.42 -3.24
CA PHE A 199 -20.30 7.19 -1.82
C PHE A 199 -21.13 8.17 -0.98
N ARG A 200 -21.14 9.46 -1.34
CA ARG A 200 -21.97 10.48 -0.67
C ARG A 200 -23.47 10.18 -0.78
N ALA A 201 -23.93 9.75 -1.95
CA ALA A 201 -25.32 9.34 -2.17
C ALA A 201 -25.73 8.20 -1.21
N SER A 202 -24.87 7.20 -1.07
CA SER A 202 -25.11 6.04 -0.20
C SER A 202 -25.20 6.45 1.28
N VAL A 203 -24.45 7.47 1.69
CA VAL A 203 -24.50 8.02 3.06
C VAL A 203 -25.75 8.87 3.25
N LYS A 204 -26.09 9.74 2.30
CA LYS A 204 -27.32 10.56 2.33
C LYS A 204 -28.58 9.71 2.41
N LEU A 205 -28.65 8.63 1.63
CA LEU A 205 -29.75 7.67 1.72
C LEU A 205 -29.87 7.09 3.14
N GLN A 206 -28.76 6.67 3.75
CA GLN A 206 -28.75 6.13 5.11
C GLN A 206 -29.13 7.18 6.17
N ALA A 207 -28.83 8.44 5.90
CA ALA A 207 -29.24 9.58 6.72
C ALA A 207 -30.73 9.97 6.52
N GLY A 208 -31.42 9.38 5.53
CA GLY A 208 -32.80 9.70 5.17
C GLY A 208 -32.96 10.83 4.15
N ASP A 209 -31.86 11.38 3.63
CA ASP A 209 -31.84 12.37 2.55
C ASP A 209 -31.90 11.66 1.18
N LEU A 210 -33.09 11.20 0.81
CA LEU A 210 -33.31 10.51 -0.45
C LEU A 210 -33.09 11.46 -1.64
N ASP A 211 -33.59 12.70 -1.57
CA ASP A 211 -33.47 13.68 -2.65
C ASP A 211 -32.01 14.00 -2.94
N GLY A 212 -31.21 14.26 -1.91
CA GLY A 212 -29.78 14.50 -2.06
C GLY A 212 -29.02 13.28 -2.55
N ALA A 213 -29.43 12.06 -2.17
CA ALA A 213 -28.86 10.83 -2.72
C ALA A 213 -29.15 10.67 -4.22
N CYS A 214 -30.39 10.95 -4.64
CA CYS A 214 -30.80 10.89 -6.04
C CYS A 214 -30.05 11.91 -6.91
N LEU A 215 -29.81 13.12 -6.39
CA LEU A 215 -28.98 14.12 -7.07
C LEU A 215 -27.54 13.65 -7.27
N ASP A 216 -26.94 13.04 -6.25
CA ASP A 216 -25.57 12.54 -6.32
C ASP A 216 -25.44 11.36 -7.29
N TRP A 217 -26.40 10.42 -7.30
CA TRP A 217 -26.42 9.36 -8.31
C TRP A 217 -26.64 9.90 -9.72
N SER A 218 -27.49 10.92 -9.90
CA SER A 218 -27.62 11.57 -11.21
C SER A 218 -26.28 12.10 -11.67
N LYS A 219 -25.54 12.77 -10.77
CA LYS A 219 -24.22 13.30 -11.08
C LYS A 219 -23.20 12.20 -11.39
N ALA A 220 -23.19 11.12 -10.62
CA ALA A 220 -22.31 9.98 -10.88
C ALA A 220 -22.60 9.33 -12.25
N GLY A 221 -23.89 9.21 -12.62
CA GLY A 221 -24.32 8.70 -13.92
C GLY A 221 -23.90 9.58 -15.09
N GLU A 222 -23.96 10.91 -14.95
CA GLU A 222 -23.43 11.86 -15.93
C GLU A 222 -21.92 11.71 -16.13
N LEU A 223 -21.20 11.39 -15.05
CA LEU A 223 -19.76 11.17 -15.06
C LEU A 223 -19.35 9.75 -15.52
N GLY A 224 -20.32 8.95 -15.96
CA GLY A 224 -20.08 7.65 -16.59
C GLY A 224 -20.26 6.43 -15.68
N ASP A 225 -20.74 6.58 -14.44
CA ASP A 225 -21.13 5.41 -13.65
C ASP A 225 -22.50 4.85 -14.07
N ALA A 226 -22.46 3.76 -14.84
CA ALA A 226 -23.66 3.07 -15.29
C ALA A 226 -24.50 2.51 -14.13
N ASN A 227 -23.90 2.18 -12.98
CA ASN A 227 -24.61 1.61 -11.84
C ASN A 227 -25.55 2.64 -11.18
N ALA A 228 -25.21 3.93 -11.25
CA ALA A 228 -26.01 5.00 -10.69
C ALA A 228 -27.45 5.02 -11.24
N TYR A 229 -27.67 4.74 -12.53
CA TYR A 229 -29.01 4.67 -13.12
C TYR A 229 -29.85 3.50 -12.58
N THR A 230 -29.20 2.42 -12.15
CA THR A 230 -29.88 1.31 -11.48
C THR A 230 -30.32 1.71 -10.08
N LEU A 231 -29.48 2.44 -9.35
CA LEU A 231 -29.82 2.97 -8.03
C LEU A 231 -30.96 4.00 -8.10
N ILE A 232 -30.92 4.92 -9.08
CA ILE A 232 -31.99 5.89 -9.32
C ILE A 232 -33.33 5.18 -9.56
N ARG A 233 -33.37 4.21 -10.48
CA ARG A 233 -34.62 3.47 -10.77
C ARG A 233 -35.18 2.75 -9.55
N LYS A 234 -34.31 2.24 -8.69
CA LYS A 234 -34.71 1.50 -7.49
C LYS A 234 -35.23 2.40 -6.38
N HIS A 235 -34.67 3.60 -6.23
CA HIS A 235 -34.85 4.42 -5.04
C HIS A 235 -35.57 5.75 -5.29
N CYS A 236 -35.46 6.35 -6.49
CA CYS A 236 -35.86 7.73 -6.75
C CYS A 236 -37.14 7.89 -7.58
N ASN A 237 -37.63 6.82 -8.20
CA ASN A 237 -38.75 6.87 -9.15
C ASN A 237 -40.09 6.38 -8.57
N ASN A 238 -40.29 6.49 -7.25
CA ASN A 238 -41.53 6.09 -6.57
C ASN A 238 -42.43 7.28 -6.26
#